data_AF-A0A538BQR8-F1
#
_entry.id   AF-A0A538BQR8-F1
#
_cell.length_a   1.000
_cell.length_b   1.000
_cell.length_c   1.000
_cell.angle_alpha   90.00
_cell.angle_beta   90.00
_cell.angle_gamma   90.00
#
_symmetry.space_group_name_H-M   'P 1'
#
loop_
_entity.id
_entity.type
_entity.pdbx_description
1 polymer ?
#
loop_
_entity_poly.entity_id
_entity_poly.type
_entity_poly.pdbx_seq_one_letter_code
_entity_poly.pdbx_strand_id
1 'polypeptide(L)'
;MKRLIVFVALTAIIAFAATGTANARSAAKAPAGPTLAQFKALSKKVTTLQKQVKTLTLGVNAAFAYDVCLTAATADAFQGTWVWVNKGATVFPSTSTGSGAINDLQACSAFRIPRQLPSTDTAPSTAVFSALTSLFGP
;
A
#
# COMPACT_ATOMS: atom_id res chain seq x y z
N MET A 1 -9.59 -3.36 -10.37
CA MET A 1 -9.88 -2.07 -11.04
C MET A 1 -11.20 -2.01 -11.82
N LYS A 2 -11.90 -3.12 -12.10
CA LYS A 2 -13.21 -3.10 -12.79
C LYS A 2 -14.42 -2.78 -11.89
N ARG A 3 -14.29 -2.97 -10.58
CA ARG A 3 -15.40 -2.82 -9.60
C ARG A 3 -15.56 -1.40 -9.03
N LEU A 4 -14.54 -0.55 -9.13
CA LEU A 4 -14.57 0.83 -8.63
C LEU A 4 -15.10 1.84 -9.66
N ILE A 5 -15.13 1.48 -10.93
CA ILE A 5 -15.70 2.32 -12.02
C ILE A 5 -17.23 2.26 -12.01
N VAL A 6 -17.83 1.23 -11.39
CA VAL A 6 -19.29 1.03 -11.38
C VAL A 6 -20.02 1.99 -10.44
N PHE A 7 -19.38 2.48 -9.38
CA PHE A 7 -20.05 3.36 -8.40
C PHE A 7 -20.09 4.84 -8.78
N VAL A 8 -19.23 5.30 -9.69
CA VAL A 8 -19.19 6.71 -10.12
C VAL A 8 -20.13 6.99 -11.31
N ALA A 9 -20.61 5.95 -12.00
CA ALA A 9 -21.51 6.11 -13.14
C ALA A 9 -23.00 6.24 -12.76
N LEU A 10 -23.40 5.95 -11.52
CA LEU A 10 -24.82 5.86 -11.16
C LEU A 10 -25.45 7.15 -10.62
N THR A 11 -24.68 8.19 -10.28
CA THR A 11 -25.22 9.43 -9.69
C THR A 11 -25.51 10.54 -10.70
N ALA A 12 -25.24 10.34 -12.00
CA ALA A 12 -25.36 11.38 -13.02
C ALA A 12 -26.67 11.37 -13.83
N ILE A 13 -27.61 10.43 -13.60
CA ILE A 13 -28.74 10.19 -14.55
C ILE A 13 -30.13 10.59 -13.99
N ILE A 14 -30.28 10.94 -12.71
CA ILE A 14 -31.64 11.10 -12.11
C ILE A 14 -32.20 12.54 -12.20
N ALA A 15 -31.50 13.50 -12.81
CA ALA A 15 -31.99 14.89 -12.83
C ALA A 15 -32.97 15.26 -13.97
N PHE A 16 -33.31 14.37 -14.90
CA PHE A 16 -34.17 14.72 -16.04
C PHE A 16 -35.17 13.63 -16.40
N ALA A 17 -36.15 13.38 -15.52
CA ALA A 17 -37.41 12.80 -15.95
C ALA A 17 -38.54 13.21 -15.00
N ALA A 18 -39.63 13.73 -15.59
CA ALA A 18 -40.95 13.99 -15.02
C ALA A 18 -41.20 15.38 -14.38
N THR A 19 -41.71 16.32 -15.19
CA THR A 19 -43.10 16.81 -15.10
C THR A 19 -43.49 17.47 -16.43
N GLY A 20 -44.63 17.07 -17.01
CA GLY A 20 -45.09 17.53 -18.32
C GLY A 20 -46.10 18.69 -18.31
N THR A 21 -46.45 19.05 -19.54
CA THR A 21 -47.64 19.77 -20.06
C THR A 21 -47.59 21.29 -20.25
N ALA A 22 -47.96 21.66 -21.50
CA ALA A 22 -48.55 22.90 -22.01
C ALA A 22 -47.69 24.18 -22.17
N ASN A 23 -47.45 24.53 -23.45
CA ASN A 23 -47.23 25.86 -24.00
C ASN A 23 -46.43 26.88 -23.18
N ALA A 24 -45.11 26.84 -23.32
CA ALA A 24 -44.31 28.05 -23.48
C ALA A 24 -43.04 27.68 -24.26
N ARG A 25 -42.91 28.18 -25.50
CA ARG A 25 -41.63 28.23 -26.20
C ARG A 25 -40.77 29.32 -25.54
N SER A 26 -40.41 29.11 -24.27
CA SER A 26 -39.30 29.85 -23.67
C SER A 26 -38.05 29.36 -24.36
N ALA A 27 -37.35 30.25 -25.03
CA ALA A 27 -36.06 29.97 -25.67
C ALA A 27 -35.22 29.11 -24.74
N ALA A 28 -35.05 27.83 -25.10
CA ALA A 28 -34.20 26.92 -24.37
C ALA A 28 -32.80 27.52 -24.46
N LYS A 29 -32.39 28.21 -23.39
CA LYS A 29 -31.04 28.71 -23.22
C LYS A 29 -30.15 27.49 -23.41
N ALA A 30 -29.44 27.44 -24.53
CA ALA A 30 -28.51 26.36 -24.82
C ALA A 30 -27.70 26.11 -23.54
N PRO A 31 -27.53 24.86 -23.08
CA PRO A 31 -26.79 24.59 -21.86
C PRO A 31 -25.45 25.27 -22.01
N ALA A 32 -25.20 26.30 -21.19
CA ALA A 32 -24.02 27.12 -21.33
C ALA A 32 -22.83 26.19 -21.14
N GLY A 33 -22.10 25.93 -22.24
CA GLY A 33 -20.92 25.08 -22.21
C GLY A 33 -19.93 25.59 -21.17
N PRO A 34 -19.13 24.71 -20.58
CA PRO A 34 -18.21 25.11 -19.53
C PRO A 34 -17.30 26.25 -20.01
N THR A 35 -17.19 27.29 -19.21
CA THR A 35 -16.38 28.47 -19.56
C THR A 35 -14.90 28.11 -19.55
N LEU A 36 -14.08 28.89 -20.26
CA LEU A 36 -12.62 28.74 -20.24
C LEU A 36 -12.05 28.77 -18.81
N ALA A 37 -12.67 29.56 -17.92
CA ALA A 37 -12.31 29.60 -16.51
C ALA A 37 -12.62 28.29 -15.78
N GLN A 38 -13.78 27.68 -16.04
CA GLN A 38 -14.15 26.37 -15.49
C GLN A 38 -13.21 25.27 -16.01
N PHE A 39 -12.81 25.31 -17.29
CA PHE A 39 -11.84 24.36 -17.85
C PHE A 39 -10.44 24.52 -17.22
N LYS A 40 -9.95 25.74 -17.07
CA LYS A 40 -8.68 26.02 -16.38
C LYS A 40 -8.70 25.55 -14.92
N ALA A 41 -9.80 25.82 -14.21
CA ALA A 41 -9.98 25.34 -12.84
C ALA A 41 -9.97 23.82 -12.76
N LEU A 42 -10.69 23.13 -13.66
CA LEU A 42 -10.73 21.68 -13.72
C LEU A 42 -9.36 21.08 -14.05
N SER A 43 -8.65 21.62 -15.04
CA SER A 43 -7.28 21.20 -15.40
C SER A 43 -6.31 21.30 -14.21
N LYS A 44 -6.41 22.38 -13.43
CA LYS A 44 -5.64 22.56 -12.20
C LYS A 44 -5.99 21.47 -11.16
N LYS A 45 -7.28 21.18 -10.97
CA LYS A 45 -7.72 20.10 -10.06
C LYS A 45 -7.16 18.75 -10.50
N VAL A 46 -7.27 18.38 -11.78
CA VAL A 46 -6.72 17.11 -12.30
C VAL A 46 -5.22 17.02 -12.06
N THR A 47 -4.47 18.10 -12.31
CA THR A 47 -3.01 18.12 -12.06
C THR A 47 -2.69 17.94 -10.57
N THR A 48 -3.45 18.60 -9.69
CA THR A 48 -3.30 18.42 -8.24
C THR A 48 -3.61 17.00 -7.81
N LEU A 49 -4.72 16.42 -8.27
CA LEU A 49 -5.09 15.03 -7.96
C LEU A 49 -4.04 14.04 -8.47
N GLN A 50 -3.52 14.24 -9.69
CA GLN A 50 -2.44 13.40 -10.22
C GLN A 50 -1.18 13.44 -9.34
N LYS A 51 -0.81 14.61 -8.82
CA LYS A 51 0.30 14.75 -7.87
C LYS A 51 0.01 14.00 -6.57
N GLN A 52 -1.19 14.19 -6.00
CA GLN A 52 -1.61 13.51 -4.77
C GLN A 52 -1.61 11.98 -4.94
N VAL A 53 -2.10 11.46 -6.06
CA VAL A 53 -2.08 10.03 -6.38
C VAL A 53 -0.63 9.53 -6.48
N LYS A 54 0.28 10.25 -7.14
CA LYS A 54 1.70 9.86 -7.19
C LYS A 54 2.32 9.79 -5.81
N THR A 55 2.10 10.80 -4.97
CA THR A 55 2.58 10.81 -3.59
C THR A 55 2.01 9.65 -2.79
N LEU A 56 0.71 9.38 -2.93
CA LEU A 56 0.05 8.26 -2.25
C LEU A 56 0.61 6.91 -2.71
N THR A 57 0.81 6.70 -4.02
CA THR A 57 1.41 5.48 -4.56
C THR A 57 2.80 5.24 -3.99
N LEU A 58 3.62 6.29 -3.87
CA LEU A 58 4.94 6.17 -3.24
C LEU A 58 4.83 5.76 -1.77
N GLY A 59 3.92 6.39 -1.01
CA GLY A 59 3.68 6.04 0.39
C GLY A 59 3.18 4.61 0.57
N VAL A 60 2.26 4.15 -0.28
CA VAL A 60 1.74 2.78 -0.27
C VAL A 60 2.84 1.77 -0.59
N ASN A 61 3.67 2.03 -1.59
CA ASN A 61 4.80 1.15 -1.93
C ASN A 61 5.81 1.06 -0.79
N ALA A 62 6.08 2.17 -0.10
CA ALA A 62 6.94 2.17 1.09
C ALA A 62 6.32 1.35 2.24
N ALA A 63 5.01 1.48 2.49
CA ALA A 63 4.32 0.68 3.50
C ALA A 63 4.36 -0.83 3.18
N PHE A 64 4.15 -1.22 1.92
CA PHE A 64 4.29 -2.61 1.50
C PHE A 64 5.72 -3.13 1.64
N ALA A 65 6.73 -2.34 1.27
CA ALA A 65 8.11 -2.73 1.48
C ALA A 65 8.40 -2.91 2.98
N TYR A 66 7.90 -2.01 3.84
CA TYR A 66 8.07 -2.15 5.28
C TYR A 66 7.45 -3.47 5.79
N ASP A 67 6.23 -3.78 5.37
CA ASP A 67 5.51 -5.00 5.75
C ASP A 67 6.23 -6.28 5.29
N VAL A 68 6.74 -6.29 4.05
CA VAL A 68 7.54 -7.40 3.52
C VAL A 68 8.83 -7.56 4.33
N CYS A 69 9.52 -6.47 4.64
CA CYS A 69 10.74 -6.53 5.45
C CYS A 69 10.45 -7.04 6.88
N LEU A 70 9.41 -6.52 7.52
CA LEU A 70 8.97 -6.97 8.85
C LEU A 70 8.62 -8.46 8.85
N THR A 71 7.90 -8.93 7.83
CA THR A 71 7.55 -10.35 7.67
C THR A 71 8.80 -11.22 7.54
N ALA A 72 9.74 -10.81 6.67
CA ALA A 72 10.97 -11.56 6.44
C ALA A 72 11.88 -11.60 7.69
N ALA A 73 12.04 -10.46 8.37
CA ALA A 73 12.78 -10.36 9.62
C ALA A 73 12.14 -11.21 10.74
N THR A 74 10.81 -11.23 10.81
CA THR A 74 10.06 -12.04 11.77
C THR A 74 10.28 -13.54 11.51
N ALA A 75 10.19 -13.96 10.24
CA ALA A 75 10.42 -15.34 9.87
C ALA A 75 11.87 -15.79 10.13
N ASP A 76 12.85 -14.92 9.90
CA ASP A 76 14.25 -15.22 10.25
C ASP A 76 14.43 -15.37 11.75
N ALA A 77 13.80 -14.51 12.56
CA ALA A 77 13.91 -14.58 14.02
C ALA A 77 13.29 -15.89 14.56
N PHE A 78 12.14 -16.31 14.03
CA PHE A 78 11.53 -17.60 14.40
C PHE A 78 12.43 -18.77 14.00
N GLN A 79 12.87 -18.82 12.75
CA GLN A 79 13.74 -19.88 12.26
C GLN A 79 15.06 -19.92 13.04
N GLY A 80 15.69 -18.77 13.25
CA GLY A 80 16.92 -18.64 14.04
C GLY A 80 16.75 -19.12 15.47
N THR A 81 15.60 -18.85 16.10
CA THR A 81 15.29 -19.36 17.45
C THR A 81 15.23 -20.88 17.47
N TRP A 82 14.53 -21.51 16.53
CA TRP A 82 14.45 -22.97 16.46
C TRP A 82 15.82 -23.62 16.21
N VAL A 83 16.59 -23.08 15.26
CA VAL A 83 17.95 -23.57 14.94
C VAL A 83 18.88 -23.43 16.16
N TRP A 84 18.84 -22.28 16.83
CA TRP A 84 19.69 -22.02 18.00
C TRP A 84 19.37 -22.95 19.18
N VAL A 85 18.08 -23.14 19.49
CA VAL A 85 17.66 -24.07 20.56
C VAL A 85 18.03 -25.51 20.21
N ASN A 86 17.89 -25.90 18.94
CA ASN A 86 18.23 -27.25 18.49
C ASN A 86 19.73 -27.58 18.54
N LYS A 87 20.61 -26.59 18.74
CA LYS A 87 22.07 -26.79 18.82
C LYS A 87 22.49 -27.74 19.95
N GLY A 88 21.77 -27.74 21.07
CA GLY A 88 22.10 -28.55 22.25
C GLY A 88 21.27 -29.84 22.38
N ALA A 89 20.05 -29.84 21.86
CA ALA A 89 19.15 -30.99 21.82
C ALA A 89 18.01 -30.68 20.84
N THR A 90 17.51 -31.68 20.12
CA THR A 90 16.37 -31.49 19.22
C THR A 90 15.08 -31.25 20.02
N VAL A 91 14.69 -29.98 20.15
CA VAL A 91 13.44 -29.55 20.82
C VAL A 91 12.34 -29.31 19.79
N PHE A 92 12.69 -28.74 18.64
CA PHE A 92 11.77 -28.49 17.54
C PHE A 92 12.04 -29.46 16.38
N PRO A 93 11.00 -29.90 15.64
CA PRO A 93 11.18 -30.68 14.42
C PRO A 93 12.11 -29.98 13.43
N SER A 94 12.95 -30.74 12.72
CA SER A 94 13.81 -30.19 11.66
C SER A 94 13.01 -29.59 10.50
N THR A 95 11.73 -29.94 10.36
CA THR A 95 10.80 -29.32 9.41
C THR A 95 10.36 -27.91 9.83
N SER A 96 10.51 -27.53 11.10
CA SER A 96 10.20 -26.18 11.57
C SER A 96 11.27 -25.19 11.11
N THR A 97 12.52 -25.61 11.02
CA THR A 97 13.62 -24.79 10.50
C THR A 97 13.61 -24.86 8.98
N GLY A 98 13.01 -23.88 8.32
CA GLY A 98 13.08 -23.75 6.86
C GLY A 98 14.53 -23.78 6.36
N SER A 99 14.73 -24.04 5.07
CA SER A 99 16.07 -24.26 4.49
C SER A 99 16.84 -22.97 4.16
N GLY A 100 16.44 -21.81 4.71
CA GLY A 100 17.14 -20.55 4.44
C GLY A 100 16.35 -19.30 4.79
N ALA A 101 16.98 -18.15 4.54
CA ALA A 101 16.37 -16.84 4.72
C ALA A 101 15.13 -16.68 3.84
N ILE A 102 14.08 -16.06 4.38
CA ILE A 102 12.92 -15.69 3.56
C ILE A 102 13.33 -14.60 2.57
N ASN A 103 12.91 -14.72 1.31
CA ASN A 103 13.13 -13.67 0.31
C ASN A 103 12.31 -12.42 0.69
N ASP A 104 12.99 -11.32 1.02
CA ASP A 104 12.35 -10.04 1.36
C ASP A 104 12.13 -9.15 0.14
N LEU A 105 12.41 -9.62 -1.08
CA LEU A 105 12.27 -8.84 -2.31
C LEU A 105 13.08 -7.53 -2.27
N GLN A 106 14.22 -7.53 -1.58
CA GLN A 106 15.06 -6.34 -1.32
C GLN A 106 14.38 -5.26 -0.48
N ALA A 107 13.29 -5.60 0.22
CA ALA A 107 12.55 -4.62 1.00
C ALA A 107 13.36 -4.13 2.22
N CYS A 108 14.08 -5.00 2.92
CA CYS A 108 14.88 -4.55 4.07
C CYS A 108 16.07 -3.69 3.66
N SER A 109 16.70 -3.97 2.52
CA SER A 109 17.80 -3.14 2.02
C SER A 109 17.33 -1.75 1.60
N ALA A 110 16.09 -1.61 1.10
CA ALA A 110 15.48 -0.31 0.81
C ALA A 110 15.42 0.61 2.04
N PHE A 111 15.29 0.03 3.25
CA PHE A 111 15.32 0.74 4.53
C PHE A 111 16.68 0.69 5.24
N ARG A 112 17.69 0.06 4.63
CA ARG A 112 19.02 -0.18 5.22
C ARG A 112 18.95 -0.95 6.55
N ILE A 113 17.96 -1.84 6.69
CA ILE A 113 17.77 -2.67 7.87
C ILE A 113 18.63 -3.94 7.72
N PRO A 114 19.61 -4.18 8.61
CA PRO A 114 20.37 -5.41 8.59
C PRO A 114 19.52 -6.55 9.15
N ARG A 115 19.32 -7.60 8.35
CA ARG A 115 18.67 -8.84 8.81
C ARG A 115 19.70 -9.76 9.47
N GLN A 116 19.33 -10.35 10.59
CA GLN A 116 20.05 -11.50 11.15
C GLN A 116 19.47 -12.77 10.55
N LEU A 117 20.25 -13.46 9.72
CA LEU A 117 19.81 -14.71 9.11
C LEU A 117 19.87 -15.86 10.14
N PRO A 118 19.02 -16.90 9.99
CA PRO A 118 19.06 -18.08 10.86
C PRO A 118 20.46 -18.72 10.89
N SER A 119 20.99 -18.98 12.08
CA SER A 119 22.34 -19.55 12.27
C SER A 119 22.44 -20.32 13.58
N THR A 120 23.29 -21.36 13.60
CA THR A 120 23.72 -22.06 14.82
C THR A 120 24.85 -21.35 15.56
N ASP A 121 25.49 -20.36 14.95
CA ASP A 121 26.72 -19.74 15.46
C ASP A 121 26.43 -18.44 16.19
N THR A 122 25.36 -17.75 15.81
CA THR A 122 24.95 -16.48 16.39
C THR A 122 23.62 -16.61 17.10
N ALA A 123 23.59 -16.25 18.39
CA ALA A 123 22.35 -16.22 19.17
C ALA A 123 21.33 -15.25 18.56
N PRO A 124 20.02 -15.61 18.53
CA PRO A 124 18.97 -14.71 18.06
C PRO A 124 18.95 -13.36 18.81
N SER A 125 18.67 -12.28 18.09
CA SER A 125 18.56 -10.93 18.63
C SER A 125 17.31 -10.23 18.14
N THR A 126 16.81 -9.26 18.93
CA THR A 126 15.71 -8.37 18.55
C THR A 126 16.17 -7.09 17.85
N ALA A 127 17.47 -6.95 17.58
CA ALA A 127 18.06 -5.75 16.98
C ALA A 127 17.39 -5.34 15.66
N VAL A 128 16.99 -6.31 14.82
CA VAL A 128 16.29 -6.04 13.56
C VAL A 128 14.93 -5.35 13.78
N PHE A 129 14.20 -5.73 14.82
CA PHE A 129 12.91 -5.11 15.14
C PHE A 129 13.08 -3.70 15.71
N SER A 130 14.10 -3.49 16.55
CA SER A 130 14.45 -2.15 17.02
C SER A 130 14.83 -1.22 15.87
N ALA A 131 15.60 -1.72 14.90
CA ALA A 131 15.94 -0.97 13.70
C ALA A 131 14.70 -0.62 12.86
N LEU A 132 13.76 -1.57 12.71
CA LEU A 132 12.50 -1.35 12.00
C LEU A 132 11.61 -0.29 12.66
N THR A 133 11.45 -0.33 13.98
CA THR A 133 10.63 0.64 14.71
C THR A 133 11.28 2.03 14.73
N SER A 134 12.61 2.11 14.75
CA SER A 134 13.37 3.37 14.73
C SER A 134 13.16 4.18 13.42
N LEU A 135 12.63 3.57 12.35
CA LEU A 135 12.28 4.28 11.12
C LEU A 135 11.18 5.32 11.32
N PHE A 136 10.36 5.20 12.38
CA PHE A 136 9.22 6.07 12.64
C PHE A 136 9.49 7.15 13.71
N GLY A 137 10.70 7.20 14.26
CA GLY A 137 11.11 8.13 15.31
C GLY A 137 11.72 7.40 16.52
N PRO A 138 12.19 8.15 17.54
CA PRO A 138 12.42 7.60 18.87
C PRO A 138 11.11 7.05 19.48
#